data_AF-A0A4Z2CCH5-F1
#
_entry.id   AF-A0A4Z2CCH5-F1
#
_cell.length_a   1.000
_cell.length_b   1.000
_cell.length_c   1.000
_cell.angle_alpha   90.00
_cell.angle_beta   90.00
_cell.angle_gamma   90.00
#
_symmetry.space_group_name_H-M   'P 1'
#
loop_
_entity.id
_entity.type
_entity.pdbx_description
1 polymer ?
#
loop_
_entity_poly.entity_id
_entity_poly.type
_entity_poly.pdbx_seq_one_letter_code
_entity_poly.pdbx_strand_id
1 'polypeptide(L)'
;MGSSSSSYAPQTIYLDVDGKVQKVVFSRHCSPCDIKELLCSSSNIPRNTAIMVVDPEGALVSIDPTMPTNSPNSLYKVIPVSTGQLGDKEDIFQNVLSQVAEQFSRAFRINELKTEVTNRLAMLEKRVELEGLKVVEIEKCKNDLKKLRD
;
A
#
# COMPACT_ATOMS: atom_id res chain seq x y z
N MET A 1 -9.71 5.77 -45.72
CA MET A 1 -10.47 6.05 -44.49
C MET A 1 -10.16 7.48 -44.10
N GLY A 2 -11.03 8.41 -44.48
CA GLY A 2 -10.88 9.83 -44.18
C GLY A 2 -11.58 10.20 -42.88
N SER A 3 -11.23 11.39 -42.39
CA SER A 3 -11.97 12.23 -41.45
C SER A 3 -11.63 12.09 -39.96
N SER A 4 -10.65 12.87 -39.51
CA SER A 4 -10.85 13.90 -38.47
C SER A 4 -9.49 14.41 -37.96
N SER A 5 -8.84 15.26 -38.74
CA SER A 5 -7.87 16.21 -38.19
C SER A 5 -8.66 17.26 -37.40
N SER A 6 -9.19 16.92 -36.23
CA SER A 6 -9.71 17.99 -35.36
C SER A 6 -8.51 18.86 -35.00
N SER A 7 -8.63 20.16 -35.23
CA SER A 7 -7.65 21.15 -34.81
C SER A 7 -7.57 21.14 -33.27
N TYR A 8 -6.75 20.25 -32.72
CA TYR A 8 -6.45 20.20 -31.29
C TYR A 8 -5.57 21.40 -30.98
N ALA A 9 -6.16 22.45 -30.41
CA ALA A 9 -5.37 23.53 -29.82
C ALA A 9 -4.86 23.04 -28.45
N PRO A 10 -3.54 23.01 -28.22
CA PRO A 10 -3.00 22.74 -26.89
C PRO A 10 -3.39 23.88 -25.95
N GLN A 11 -3.64 23.54 -24.70
CA GLN A 11 -3.99 24.50 -23.68
C GLN A 11 -2.75 25.27 -23.22
N THR A 12 -2.89 26.57 -23.01
CA THR A 12 -1.82 27.45 -22.52
C THR A 12 -2.25 28.07 -21.21
N ILE A 13 -1.37 28.04 -20.22
CA ILE A 13 -1.49 28.77 -18.96
C ILE A 13 -0.21 29.57 -18.68
N TYR A 14 -0.32 30.57 -17.83
CA TYR A 14 0.75 31.49 -17.45
C TYR A 14 0.96 31.42 -15.94
N LEU A 15 2.19 31.15 -15.53
CA LEU A 15 2.57 31.07 -14.13
C LEU A 15 3.40 32.29 -13.73
N ASP A 16 3.25 32.71 -12.49
CA ASP A 16 4.22 33.55 -11.79
C ASP A 16 5.25 32.65 -11.11
N VAL A 17 6.49 32.71 -11.59
CA VAL A 17 7.64 32.00 -11.02
C VAL A 17 8.69 33.05 -10.65
N ASP A 18 8.78 33.34 -9.36
CA ASP A 18 9.72 34.33 -8.81
C ASP A 18 9.63 35.73 -9.47
N GLY A 19 8.40 36.18 -9.76
CA GLY A 19 8.15 37.47 -10.43
C GLY A 19 8.34 37.44 -11.94
N LYS A 20 8.57 36.26 -12.53
CA LYS A 20 8.68 36.06 -13.98
C LYS A 20 7.46 35.32 -14.52
N VAL A 21 7.01 35.76 -15.69
CA VAL A 21 5.94 35.09 -16.42
C VAL A 21 6.50 33.84 -17.10
N GLN A 22 6.03 32.67 -16.69
CA GLN A 22 6.37 31.39 -17.31
C GLN A 22 5.15 30.83 -18.06
N LYS A 23 5.31 30.60 -19.37
CA LYS A 23 4.26 29.97 -20.19
C LYS A 23 4.38 28.46 -20.10
N VAL A 24 3.25 27.79 -19.82
CA VAL A 24 3.13 26.33 -19.78
C VAL A 24 2.08 25.90 -20.79
N VAL A 25 2.41 24.89 -21.59
CA VAL A 25 1.54 24.38 -22.67
C VAL A 25 1.39 22.87 -22.50
N PHE A 26 0.16 22.38 -22.50
CA PHE A 26 -0.14 20.95 -22.39
C PHE A 26 -1.32 20.56 -23.28
N SER A 27 -1.44 19.27 -23.58
CA SER A 27 -2.53 18.75 -24.39
C SER A 27 -3.68 18.26 -23.51
N ARG A 28 -4.89 18.15 -24.08
CA ARG A 28 -6.02 17.50 -23.40
C ARG A 28 -5.84 16.01 -23.12
N HIS A 29 -4.79 15.40 -23.66
CA HIS A 29 -4.43 14.00 -23.42
C HIS A 29 -3.47 13.81 -22.24
N CYS A 30 -2.95 14.91 -21.68
CA CYS A 30 -2.16 14.85 -20.46
C CYS A 30 -3.04 14.34 -19.31
N SER A 31 -2.49 13.46 -18.48
CA SER A 31 -3.13 13.11 -17.20
C SER A 31 -2.94 14.24 -16.18
N PRO A 32 -3.74 14.29 -15.11
CA PRO A 32 -3.48 15.17 -13.97
C PRO A 32 -2.04 15.06 -13.42
N CYS A 33 -1.46 13.85 -13.45
CA CYS A 33 -0.07 13.62 -13.04
C CYS A 33 0.93 14.30 -13.99
N ASP A 34 0.73 14.20 -15.31
CA ASP A 34 1.61 14.85 -16.30
C ASP A 34 1.55 16.37 -16.14
N ILE A 35 0.36 16.93 -15.92
CA ILE A 35 0.17 18.37 -15.68
C ILE A 35 0.86 18.78 -14.39
N LYS A 36 0.70 18.02 -13.30
CA LYS A 36 1.39 18.26 -12.03
C LYS A 36 2.91 18.27 -12.21
N GLU A 37 3.47 17.26 -12.89
CA GLU A 37 4.92 17.20 -13.13
C GLU A 37 5.42 18.38 -13.96
N LEU A 38 4.65 18.81 -14.96
CA LEU A 38 4.96 19.97 -15.79
C LEU A 38 4.96 21.27 -14.98
N LEU A 39 3.96 21.46 -14.11
CA LEU A 39 3.88 22.60 -13.19
C LEU A 39 5.06 22.62 -12.21
N CYS A 40 5.35 21.48 -11.56
CA CYS A 40 6.51 21.37 -10.68
C CYS A 40 7.82 21.73 -11.40
N SER A 41 8.03 21.18 -12.59
CA SER A 41 9.23 21.42 -13.40
C SER A 41 9.35 22.89 -13.83
N SER A 42 8.22 23.54 -14.14
CA SER A 42 8.17 24.94 -14.57
C SER A 42 8.37 25.92 -13.41
N SER A 43 8.03 25.51 -12.18
CA SER A 43 8.10 26.33 -10.97
C SER A 43 9.32 26.04 -10.09
N ASN A 44 10.29 25.25 -10.58
CA ASN A 44 11.47 24.82 -9.82
C ASN A 44 11.14 24.08 -8.51
N ILE A 45 10.01 23.37 -8.48
CA ILE A 45 9.55 22.57 -7.33
C ILE A 45 9.94 21.11 -7.56
N PRO A 46 10.46 20.38 -6.54
CA PRO A 46 10.73 18.95 -6.67
C PRO A 46 9.48 18.16 -7.09
N ARG A 47 9.63 17.23 -8.04
CA ARG A 47 8.49 16.46 -8.60
C ARG A 47 7.66 15.70 -7.55
N ASN A 48 8.28 15.30 -6.44
CA ASN A 48 7.60 14.58 -5.36
C ASN A 48 6.90 15.50 -4.34
N THR A 49 6.92 16.82 -4.54
CA THR A 49 6.25 17.77 -3.65
C THR A 49 4.76 17.82 -3.97
N ALA A 50 3.91 17.78 -2.95
CA ALA A 50 2.50 18.10 -3.10
C ALA A 50 2.40 19.59 -3.45
N ILE A 51 1.58 19.94 -4.44
CA ILE A 51 1.42 21.32 -4.90
C ILE A 51 -0.06 21.68 -4.97
N MET A 52 -0.34 22.97 -4.81
CA MET A 52 -1.63 23.57 -5.16
C MET A 52 -1.40 24.72 -6.13
N VAL A 53 -2.39 25.00 -6.97
CA VAL A 53 -2.37 26.14 -7.90
C VAL A 53 -3.43 27.11 -7.44
N VAL A 54 -3.08 28.40 -7.35
CA VAL A 54 -4.00 29.48 -7.03
C VAL A 54 -4.02 30.52 -8.13
N ASP A 55 -5.17 31.17 -8.31
CA ASP A 55 -5.29 32.38 -9.12
C ASP A 55 -4.81 33.64 -8.36
N PRO A 56 -4.74 34.81 -9.02
CA PRO A 56 -4.37 36.07 -8.35
C PRO A 56 -5.28 36.47 -7.19
N GLU A 57 -6.54 36.03 -7.22
CA GLU A 57 -7.54 36.26 -6.17
C GLU A 57 -7.39 35.29 -4.98
N GLY A 58 -6.52 34.28 -5.11
CA GLY A 58 -6.22 33.27 -4.10
C GLY A 58 -7.17 32.07 -4.11
N ALA A 59 -8.02 31.92 -5.11
CA ALA A 59 -8.88 30.75 -5.26
C ALA A 59 -8.10 29.55 -5.81
N LEU A 60 -8.46 28.35 -5.33
CA LEU A 60 -7.84 27.11 -5.77
C LEU A 60 -8.26 26.76 -7.19
N VAL A 61 -7.26 26.49 -8.04
CA VAL A 61 -7.44 26.02 -9.41
C VAL A 61 -7.17 24.52 -9.45
N SER A 62 -8.04 23.77 -10.13
CA SER A 62 -7.85 22.33 -10.30
C SER A 62 -6.63 22.02 -11.18
N ILE A 63 -5.99 20.87 -10.91
CA ILE A 63 -4.85 20.38 -11.70
C ILE A 63 -5.32 19.20 -12.53
N ASP A 64 -5.97 19.50 -13.64
CA ASP A 64 -6.50 18.51 -14.58
C ASP A 64 -6.66 19.14 -15.98
N PRO A 65 -6.88 18.34 -17.05
CA PRO A 65 -6.96 18.85 -18.42
C PRO A 65 -8.11 19.83 -18.70
N THR A 66 -9.05 19.99 -17.77
CA THR A 66 -10.17 20.93 -17.85
C THR A 66 -9.93 22.20 -17.03
N MET A 67 -8.76 22.34 -16.41
CA MET A 67 -8.40 23.54 -15.63
C MET A 67 -8.61 24.81 -16.48
N PRO A 68 -9.12 25.92 -15.94
CA PRO A 68 -9.33 27.14 -16.72
C PRO A 68 -8.03 27.70 -17.31
N THR A 69 -8.13 28.29 -18.51
CA THR A 69 -7.03 29.09 -19.08
C THR A 69 -7.00 30.48 -18.44
N ASN A 70 -5.80 31.03 -18.27
CA ASN A 70 -5.59 32.39 -17.80
C ASN A 70 -4.89 33.25 -18.87
N SER A 71 -4.40 34.42 -18.47
CA SER A 71 -3.76 35.39 -19.36
C SER A 71 -2.42 35.88 -18.77
N PRO A 72 -1.55 36.50 -19.57
CA PRO A 72 -0.31 37.12 -19.07
C PRO A 72 -0.53 38.19 -17.97
N ASN A 73 -1.76 38.71 -17.84
CA ASN A 73 -2.12 39.72 -16.84
C ASN A 73 -2.73 39.13 -15.57
N SER A 74 -3.04 37.82 -15.56
CA SER A 74 -3.65 37.12 -14.44
C SER A 74 -2.91 35.79 -14.28
N LEU A 75 -1.79 35.83 -13.56
CA LEU A 75 -0.85 34.72 -13.47
C LEU A 75 -1.26 33.76 -12.35
N TYR A 76 -1.17 32.46 -12.60
CA TYR A 76 -1.34 31.46 -11.57
C TYR A 76 -0.07 31.29 -10.76
N LYS A 77 -0.21 30.95 -9.48
CA LYS A 77 0.91 30.65 -8.60
C LYS A 77 0.87 29.20 -8.16
N VAL A 78 1.99 28.50 -8.33
CA VAL A 78 2.16 27.13 -7.83
C VAL A 78 2.77 27.21 -6.44
N ILE A 79 2.08 26.67 -5.44
CA ILE A 79 2.49 26.73 -4.04
C ILE A 79 2.76 25.29 -3.58
N PRO A 80 3.98 24.99 -3.08
CA PRO A 80 4.25 23.72 -2.45
C PRO A 80 3.43 23.60 -1.16
N VAL A 81 2.69 22.51 -1.04
CA VAL A 81 1.95 22.19 0.17
C VAL A 81 2.92 21.55 1.15
N SER A 82 3.24 22.26 2.21
CA SER A 82 3.99 21.70 3.34
C SER A 82 3.22 20.48 3.86
N THR A 83 3.86 19.31 3.88
CA THR A 83 3.31 18.00 4.25
C THR A 83 2.76 17.90 5.68
N GLY A 84 2.71 19.00 6.44
CA GLY A 84 2.21 19.05 7.82
C GLY A 84 0.74 18.67 8.01
N GLN A 85 -0.05 18.50 6.94
CA GLN A 85 -1.44 18.03 6.99
C GLN A 85 -1.69 16.67 6.31
N LEU A 86 -0.66 16.06 5.72
CA LEU A 86 -0.75 14.73 5.08
C LEU A 86 -0.17 13.61 5.95
N GLY A 87 0.66 13.96 6.95
CA GLY A 87 1.23 13.02 7.92
C GLY A 87 0.16 12.15 8.57
N ASP A 88 -0.94 12.73 9.04
CA ASP A 88 -1.99 11.97 9.73
C ASP A 88 -2.54 10.80 8.90
N LYS A 89 -2.79 10.99 7.60
CA LYS A 89 -3.33 9.90 6.76
C LYS A 89 -2.28 8.84 6.47
N GLU A 90 -1.06 9.26 6.13
CA GLU A 90 0.03 8.35 5.78
C GLU A 90 0.51 7.56 7.00
N ASP A 91 0.56 8.19 8.17
CA ASP A 91 0.84 7.57 9.47
C ASP A 91 -0.25 6.56 9.85
N ILE A 92 -1.53 6.87 9.61
CA ILE A 92 -2.62 5.91 9.81
C ILE A 92 -2.44 4.69 8.90
N PHE A 93 -2.11 4.89 7.62
CA PHE A 93 -1.88 3.77 6.69
C PHE A 93 -0.68 2.91 7.12
N GLN A 94 0.44 3.52 7.49
CA GLN A 94 1.62 2.78 7.97
C GLN A 94 1.33 2.02 9.28
N ASN A 95 0.57 2.62 10.19
CA ASN A 95 0.14 1.96 11.43
C ASN A 95 -0.76 0.76 11.16
N VAL A 96 -1.72 0.87 10.24
CA VAL A 96 -2.58 -0.26 9.85
C VAL A 96 -1.75 -1.37 9.20
N LEU A 97 -0.85 -1.04 8.27
CA LEU A 97 0.01 -2.02 7.62
C LEU A 97 0.91 -2.74 8.62
N SER A 98 1.49 -2.01 9.58
CA SER A 98 2.31 -2.56 10.66
C SER A 98 1.51 -3.53 11.54
N GLN A 99 0.30 -3.13 11.97
CA GLN A 99 -0.57 -4.00 12.75
C GLN A 99 -0.95 -5.27 11.99
N VAL A 100 -1.31 -5.16 10.71
CA VAL A 100 -1.67 -6.30 9.87
C VAL A 100 -0.48 -7.25 9.71
N ALA A 101 0.73 -6.74 9.46
CA ALA A 101 1.95 -7.54 9.37
C ALA A 101 2.26 -8.28 10.69
N GLU A 102 2.05 -7.62 11.84
CA GLU A 102 2.22 -8.25 13.14
C GLU A 102 1.19 -9.37 13.39
N GLN A 103 -0.07 -9.15 13.02
CA GLN A 103 -1.11 -10.17 13.14
C GLN A 103 -0.80 -11.40 12.29
N PHE A 104 -0.36 -11.22 11.05
CA PHE A 104 0.08 -12.33 10.20
C PHE A 104 1.25 -13.07 10.83
N SER A 105 2.27 -12.35 11.30
CA SER A 105 3.45 -12.96 11.94
C SER A 105 3.08 -13.80 13.15
N ARG A 106 2.16 -13.33 13.99
CA ARG A 106 1.64 -14.08 15.15
C ARG A 106 0.85 -15.31 14.70
N ALA A 107 -0.05 -15.18 13.73
CA ALA A 107 -0.85 -16.29 13.23
C ALA A 107 0.00 -17.42 12.63
N PHE A 108 1.03 -17.08 11.86
CA PHE A 108 1.97 -18.06 11.31
C PHE A 108 2.74 -18.81 12.40
N ARG A 109 3.26 -18.10 13.41
CA ARG A 109 3.94 -18.74 14.56
C ARG A 109 3.02 -19.69 15.33
N ILE A 110 1.75 -19.30 15.51
CA ILE A 110 0.76 -20.17 16.17
C ILE A 110 0.50 -21.42 15.34
N ASN A 111 0.39 -21.31 14.02
CA ASN A 111 0.12 -22.45 13.16
C ASN A 111 1.28 -23.44 13.11
N GLU A 112 2.52 -22.93 13.09
CA GLU A 112 3.72 -23.74 13.21
C GLU A 112 3.76 -24.49 14.55
N LEU A 113 3.54 -23.77 15.66
CA LEU A 113 3.49 -24.37 17.00
C LEU A 113 2.38 -25.41 17.12
N LYS A 114 1.18 -25.12 16.58
CA LYS A 114 0.05 -26.07 16.56
C LYS A 114 0.43 -27.35 15.84
N THR A 115 1.08 -27.25 14.67
CA THR A 115 1.51 -28.41 13.88
C THR A 115 2.53 -29.24 14.66
N GLU A 116 3.52 -28.60 15.29
CA GLU A 116 4.53 -29.29 16.10
C GLU A 116 3.91 -30.01 17.31
N VAL A 117 2.99 -29.34 18.02
CA VAL A 117 2.27 -29.94 19.16
C VAL A 117 1.42 -31.14 18.71
N THR A 118 0.69 -31.02 17.61
CA THR A 118 -0.10 -32.14 17.06
C THR A 118 0.78 -33.32 16.68
N ASN A 119 1.94 -33.09 16.06
CA ASN A 119 2.87 -34.17 15.72
C ASN A 119 3.44 -34.87 16.96
N ARG A 120 3.83 -34.10 17.98
CA ARG A 120 4.32 -34.67 19.25
C ARG A 120 3.25 -35.47 19.97
N LEU A 121 2.01 -34.99 19.96
CA LEU A 121 0.88 -35.70 20.56
C LEU A 121 0.64 -37.06 19.89
N ALA A 122 0.58 -37.10 18.56
CA ALA A 122 0.38 -38.34 17.80
C ALA A 122 1.51 -39.37 18.04
N MET A 123 2.76 -38.91 18.22
CA MET A 123 3.87 -39.80 18.58
C MET A 123 3.72 -40.38 19.99
N LEU A 124 3.25 -39.59 20.95
CA LEU A 124 3.00 -40.04 22.31
C LEU A 124 1.84 -41.02 22.37
N GLU A 125 0.74 -40.75 21.68
CA GLU A 125 -0.42 -41.65 21.59
C GLU A 125 -0.01 -43.04 21.09
N LYS A 126 0.76 -43.12 19.98
CA LYS A 126 1.29 -44.39 19.47
C LYS A 126 2.17 -45.14 20.48
N ARG A 127 3.01 -44.41 21.23
CA ARG A 127 3.85 -45.05 22.26
C ARG A 127 3.01 -45.60 23.39
N VAL A 128 1.97 -44.89 23.80
CA VAL A 128 1.03 -45.34 24.84
C VAL A 128 0.28 -46.59 24.37
N GLU A 129 -0.18 -46.64 23.12
CA GLU A 129 -0.81 -47.84 22.54
C GLU A 129 0.12 -49.06 22.59
N LEU A 130 1.40 -48.88 22.21
CA LEU A 130 2.40 -49.95 22.25
C LEU A 130 2.67 -50.45 23.68
N GLU A 131 2.80 -49.56 24.65
CA GLU A 131 2.96 -49.96 26.06
C GLU A 131 1.71 -50.68 26.58
N GLY A 132 0.52 -50.27 26.15
CA GLY A 132 -0.73 -50.99 26.44
C GLY A 132 -0.71 -52.44 25.97
N LEU A 133 -0.22 -52.70 24.75
CA LEU A 133 -0.07 -54.06 24.22
C LEU A 133 0.91 -54.89 25.05
N LYS A 134 2.06 -54.32 25.42
CA LYS A 134 3.05 -55.01 26.27
C LYS A 134 2.47 -55.42 27.62
N VAL A 135 1.67 -54.56 28.25
CA VAL A 135 1.01 -54.88 29.53
C VAL A 135 0.07 -56.08 29.39
N VAL A 136 -0.69 -56.15 28.28
CA VAL A 136 -1.57 -57.30 27.99
C VAL A 136 -0.76 -58.59 27.84
N GLU A 137 0.35 -58.55 27.10
CA GLU A 137 1.23 -59.71 26.92
C GLU A 137 1.85 -60.19 28.23
N ILE A 138 2.27 -59.25 29.09
CA ILE A 138 2.79 -59.55 30.43
C ILE A 138 1.73 -60.26 31.27
N GLU A 139 0.49 -59.77 31.29
CA GLU A 139 -0.58 -60.40 32.09
C GLU A 139 -0.95 -61.79 31.54
N LYS A 140 -0.88 -61.99 30.22
CA LYS A 140 -1.05 -63.32 29.61
C LYS A 140 0.05 -64.28 30.08
N CYS A 141 1.32 -63.87 29.96
CA CYS A 141 2.46 -64.68 30.40
C CYS A 141 2.37 -65.04 31.90
N LYS A 142 1.99 -64.07 32.73
CA LYS A 142 1.77 -64.28 34.17
C LYS A 142 0.65 -65.28 34.46
N ASN A 143 -0.43 -65.26 33.69
CA ASN A 143 -1.51 -66.25 33.82
C ASN A 143 -1.09 -67.65 33.38
N ASP A 144 -0.32 -67.76 32.30
CA ASP A 144 0.21 -69.05 31.83
C ASP A 144 1.20 -69.66 32.85
N LEU A 145 2.04 -68.83 33.47
CA LEU A 145 2.93 -69.26 34.56
C LEU A 145 2.16 -69.77 35.78
N LYS A 146 1.02 -69.15 36.14
CA LYS A 146 0.17 -69.65 37.22
C LYS A 146 -0.38 -71.04 36.91
N LYS A 147 -0.87 -71.26 35.68
CA LYS A 147 -1.43 -72.56 35.24
C LYS A 147 -0.40 -73.69 35.22
N LEU A 148 0.87 -73.39 34.98
CA LEU A 148 1.95 -74.40 34.98
C LEU A 148 2.40 -74.80 36.39
N ARG A 149 2.09 -73.99 37.39
CA ARG A 149 2.42 -74.25 38.80
C ARG A 149 1.34 -75.07 39.51
N ASP A 150 0.10 -75.00 39.02
CA ASP A 150 -1.03 -75.79 39.50
C ASP A 150 -1.02 -77.19 38.88
#